data_AF-A0A2W1BXG6-F1
#
_entry.id   AF-A0A2W1BXG6-F1
#
_cell.length_a   1.000
_cell.length_b   1.000
_cell.length_c   1.000
_cell.angle_alpha   90.00
_cell.angle_beta   90.00
_cell.angle_gamma   90.00
#
_symmetry.space_group_name_H-M   'P 1'
#
loop_
_entity.id
_entity.type
_entity.pdbx_description
1 polymer ?
#
loop_
_entity_poly.entity_id
_entity_poly.type
_entity_poly.pdbx_seq_one_letter_code
_entity_poly.pdbx_strand_id
1 'polypeptide(L)'
;MAVSVQGSSSYVNKEHKRPWKVLYYPKKTVFRKADLIDKGCVIFLKMCPRIYKQNSICARHYDGEYQTFANYCEMEYENCNSWRKWSMVKRTRC
;
A
#
# COMPACT_ATOMS: atom_id res chain seq x y z
N MET A 1 -5.24 -36.07 20.75
CA MET A 1 -6.39 -35.19 21.06
C MET A 1 -6.24 -33.96 20.18
N ALA A 2 -7.23 -33.70 19.32
CA ALA A 2 -7.17 -32.68 18.28
C ALA A 2 -7.46 -31.28 18.84
N VAL A 3 -6.82 -30.28 18.21
CA VAL A 3 -6.65 -28.88 18.65
C VAL A 3 -7.90 -28.05 18.34
N SER A 4 -8.29 -27.16 19.24
CA SER A 4 -9.22 -26.07 18.92
C SER A 4 -8.87 -24.81 19.69
N VAL A 5 -8.01 -23.97 19.09
CA VAL A 5 -7.80 -22.58 19.51
C VAL A 5 -9.04 -21.80 19.08
N GLN A 6 -9.96 -21.57 20.02
CA GLN A 6 -11.13 -20.71 19.81
C GLN A 6 -10.68 -19.24 19.80
N GLY A 7 -10.21 -18.77 18.64
CA GLY A 7 -9.99 -17.36 18.40
C GLY A 7 -11.32 -16.68 18.06
N SER A 8 -12.07 -16.25 19.08
CA SER A 8 -13.22 -15.37 18.88
C SER A 8 -12.74 -14.00 18.40
N SER A 9 -12.59 -13.82 17.09
CA SER A 9 -12.40 -12.48 16.52
C SER A 9 -13.75 -11.75 16.59
N SER A 10 -13.94 -11.02 17.69
CA SER A 10 -15.04 -10.09 17.87
C SER A 10 -14.85 -8.95 16.86
N TYR A 11 -15.57 -9.02 15.74
CA TYR A 11 -15.69 -7.93 14.78
C TYR A 11 -16.21 -6.68 15.52
N VAL A 12 -15.28 -5.78 15.86
CA VAL A 12 -15.59 -4.51 16.51
C VAL A 12 -16.43 -3.67 15.55
N ASN A 13 -17.55 -3.14 16.08
CA ASN A 13 -18.47 -2.14 15.51
C ASN A 13 -19.73 -2.64 14.82
N LYS A 14 -20.75 -2.93 15.65
CA LYS A 14 -22.16 -3.09 15.25
C LYS A 14 -22.89 -1.76 14.97
N GLU A 15 -22.23 -0.60 15.07
CA GLU A 15 -22.88 0.71 14.90
C GLU A 15 -22.04 1.69 14.07
N HIS A 16 -21.95 1.47 12.77
CA HIS A 16 -21.32 2.40 11.84
C HIS A 16 -22.32 3.49 11.38
N LYS A 17 -22.58 4.48 12.23
CA LYS A 17 -23.30 5.71 11.82
C LYS A 17 -22.34 6.60 11.00
N ARG A 18 -22.73 6.91 9.75
CA ARG A 18 -22.08 7.73 8.69
C ARG A 18 -21.15 6.92 7.74
N PRO A 19 -21.15 7.20 6.42
CA PRO A 19 -20.21 6.55 5.51
C PRO A 19 -18.81 7.00 5.91
N TRP A 20 -18.02 6.08 6.45
CA TRP A 20 -16.61 6.28 6.75
C TRP A 20 -15.95 6.92 5.53
N LYS A 21 -15.38 8.14 5.69
CA LYS A 21 -14.59 8.76 4.62
C LYS A 21 -13.59 7.70 4.16
N VAL A 22 -13.72 7.22 2.93
CA VAL A 22 -12.84 6.18 2.40
C VAL A 22 -11.42 6.74 2.45
N LEU A 23 -10.61 6.21 3.36
CA LEU A 23 -9.21 6.62 3.51
C LEU A 23 -8.41 5.90 2.43
N TYR A 24 -7.81 6.67 1.54
CA TYR A 24 -6.92 6.17 0.51
C TYR A 24 -5.47 6.31 0.96
N TYR A 25 -4.68 5.26 0.78
CA TYR A 25 -3.27 5.23 1.14
C TYR A 25 -2.46 4.59 0.00
N PRO A 26 -1.47 5.31 -0.57
CA PRO A 26 -1.07 6.70 -0.31
C PRO A 26 -2.16 7.74 -0.63
N LYS A 27 -2.05 8.95 -0.06
CA LYS A 27 -3.02 10.05 -0.31
C LYS A 27 -3.13 10.31 -1.83
N LYS A 28 -4.35 10.39 -2.35
CA LYS A 28 -4.68 10.56 -3.79
C LYS A 28 -4.45 9.32 -4.68
N THR A 29 -4.31 8.13 -4.12
CA THR A 29 -4.29 6.88 -4.90
C THR A 29 -5.65 6.18 -4.88
N VAL A 30 -5.78 5.13 -5.68
CA VAL A 30 -6.97 4.27 -5.72
C VAL A 30 -6.98 3.19 -4.63
N PHE A 31 -5.89 3.04 -3.88
CA PHE A 31 -5.72 2.00 -2.88
C PHE A 31 -6.43 2.40 -1.57
N ARG A 32 -7.39 1.58 -1.13
CA ARG A 32 -8.08 1.81 0.13
C ARG A 32 -7.19 1.35 1.29
N LYS A 33 -7.13 2.15 2.35
CA LYS A 33 -6.39 1.79 3.57
C LYS A 33 -6.91 0.50 4.21
N ALA A 34 -8.22 0.21 4.08
CA ALA A 34 -8.81 -1.04 4.54
C ALA A 34 -8.19 -2.26 3.84
N ASP A 35 -8.06 -2.23 2.51
CA ASP A 35 -7.43 -3.33 1.76
C ASP A 35 -5.97 -3.57 2.16
N LEU A 36 -5.24 -2.52 2.58
CA LEU A 36 -3.89 -2.67 3.14
C LEU A 36 -3.88 -3.42 4.47
N ILE A 37 -4.90 -3.22 5.32
CA ILE A 37 -5.00 -3.90 6.61
C ILE A 37 -5.42 -5.35 6.42
N ASP A 38 -6.37 -5.62 5.52
CA ASP A 38 -6.90 -6.96 5.27
C ASP A 38 -5.96 -7.86 4.47
N LYS A 39 -5.34 -7.31 3.40
CA LYS A 39 -4.54 -8.09 2.44
C LYS A 39 -3.04 -7.81 2.57
N GLY A 40 -2.64 -6.80 3.33
CA GLY A 40 -1.24 -6.40 3.47
C GLY A 40 -0.70 -5.63 2.27
N CYS A 41 0.62 -5.47 2.22
CA CYS A 41 1.33 -4.68 1.22
C CYS A 41 1.24 -5.23 -0.22
N VAL A 42 0.96 -6.53 -0.38
CA VAL A 42 0.82 -7.17 -1.71
C VAL A 42 -0.31 -6.58 -2.55
N ILE A 43 -1.22 -5.82 -1.94
CA ILE A 43 -2.28 -5.12 -2.65
C ILE A 43 -1.75 -4.12 -3.69
N PHE A 44 -0.59 -3.50 -3.42
CA PHE A 44 0.04 -2.58 -4.36
C PHE A 44 0.44 -3.29 -5.65
N LEU A 45 0.88 -4.55 -5.58
CA LEU A 45 1.25 -5.35 -6.75
C LEU A 45 0.01 -5.91 -7.47
N LYS A 46 -0.98 -6.40 -6.71
CA LYS A 46 -2.18 -7.04 -7.25
C LYS A 46 -3.19 -6.07 -7.85
N MET A 47 -3.47 -4.95 -7.18
CA MET A 47 -4.42 -3.93 -7.65
C MET A 47 -3.74 -2.77 -8.39
N CYS A 48 -2.48 -2.93 -8.81
CA CYS A 48 -1.75 -1.91 -9.54
C CYS A 48 -2.41 -1.58 -10.90
N PRO A 49 -2.86 -0.34 -11.12
CA PRO A 49 -3.36 0.09 -12.43
C PRO A 49 -2.27 0.01 -13.51
N ARG A 50 -2.64 -0.35 -14.74
CA ARG A 50 -1.71 -0.46 -15.88
C ARG A 50 -0.91 0.82 -16.14
N ILE A 51 -1.51 1.98 -15.92
CA ILE A 51 -0.87 3.30 -16.07
C ILE A 51 0.39 3.42 -15.19
N TYR A 52 0.37 2.81 -14.00
CA TYR A 52 1.50 2.85 -13.06
C TYR A 52 2.55 1.76 -13.34
N LYS A 53 2.25 0.79 -14.21
CA LYS A 53 3.16 -0.30 -14.62
C LYS A 53 3.97 -0.02 -15.89
N GLN A 54 3.63 1.04 -16.62
CA GLN A 54 4.28 1.32 -17.91
C GLN A 54 5.53 2.17 -17.77
N ASN A 55 5.66 2.91 -16.67
CA ASN A 55 6.69 3.91 -16.51
C ASN A 55 7.59 3.57 -15.33
N SER A 56 8.89 3.49 -15.60
CA SER A 56 9.92 3.56 -14.56
C SER A 56 9.84 4.88 -13.83
N ILE A 57 10.03 4.86 -12.53
CA ILE A 57 9.90 6.04 -11.68
C ILE A 57 11.21 6.31 -10.96
N CYS A 58 11.48 7.59 -10.75
CA CYS A 58 12.58 8.06 -9.94
C CYS A 58 12.00 8.39 -8.57
N ALA A 59 12.44 7.67 -7.55
CA ALA A 59 12.03 7.92 -6.19
C ALA A 59 13.21 8.41 -5.37
N ARG A 60 12.92 9.28 -4.41
CA ARG A 60 13.88 9.80 -3.45
C ARG A 60 13.56 9.25 -2.08
N HIS A 61 14.54 8.66 -1.41
CA HIS A 61 14.43 8.22 -0.04
C HIS A 61 14.41 9.42 0.91
N TYR A 62 13.94 9.21 2.13
CA TYR A 62 14.01 10.24 3.18
C TYR A 62 15.46 10.66 3.47
N ASP A 63 16.41 9.73 3.34
CA ASP A 63 17.84 9.97 3.59
C ASP A 63 18.55 10.72 2.44
N GLY A 64 17.82 11.04 1.36
CA GLY A 64 18.36 11.76 0.21
C GLY A 64 18.87 10.87 -0.93
N GLU A 65 18.86 9.55 -0.76
CA GLU A 65 19.21 8.61 -1.83
C GLU A 65 18.18 8.61 -2.96
N TYR A 66 18.63 8.43 -4.20
CA TYR A 66 17.77 8.29 -5.37
C TYR A 66 17.81 6.86 -5.85
N GLN A 67 16.64 6.29 -6.12
CA GLN A 67 16.52 4.95 -6.66
C GLN A 67 15.47 4.92 -7.77
N THR A 68 15.84 4.24 -8.85
CA THR A 68 14.95 3.99 -9.97
C THR A 68 14.17 2.71 -9.69
N PHE A 69 12.85 2.83 -9.61
CA PHE A 69 11.95 1.68 -9.54
C PHE A 69 11.36 1.39 -10.91
N ALA A 70 11.15 0.12 -11.22
CA ALA A 70 10.52 -0.28 -12.47
C ALA A 70 9.09 0.27 -12.57
N ASN A 71 8.36 0.37 -11.45
CA ASN A 71 6.98 0.86 -11.40
C ASN A 71 6.68 1.64 -10.11
N TYR A 72 5.63 2.46 -10.15
CA TYR A 72 5.14 3.16 -8.94
C TYR A 72 4.66 2.18 -7.85
N CYS A 73 4.03 1.08 -8.27
CA CYS A 73 3.48 0.10 -7.34
C CYS A 73 4.56 -0.70 -6.58
N GLU A 74 5.73 -0.93 -7.19
CA GLU A 74 6.84 -1.60 -6.52
C GLU A 74 7.49 -0.70 -5.48
N MET A 75 7.61 0.60 -5.77
CA MET A 75 8.06 1.59 -4.78
C MET A 75 7.10 1.63 -3.58
N GLU A 76 5.79 1.65 -3.80
CA GLU A 76 4.81 1.64 -2.69
C GLU A 76 4.79 0.31 -1.94
N TYR A 77 5.01 -0.81 -2.65
CA TYR A 77 5.20 -2.11 -2.01
C TYR A 77 6.40 -2.10 -1.06
N GLU A 78 7.56 -1.60 -1.50
CA GLU A 78 8.76 -1.45 -0.68
C GLU A 78 8.55 -0.52 0.52
N ASN A 79 7.83 0.58 0.32
CA ASN A 79 7.47 1.49 1.41
C ASN A 79 6.65 0.79 2.49
N CYS A 80 5.70 -0.04 2.08
CA CYS A 80 4.84 -0.77 2.99
C CYS A 80 5.56 -1.97 3.63
N ASN A 81 6.29 -2.76 2.84
CA ASN A 81 6.89 -4.03 3.27
C ASN A 81 8.17 -3.83 4.09
N SER A 82 9.04 -2.92 3.67
CA SER A 82 10.33 -2.65 4.32
C SER A 82 10.32 -1.38 5.15
N TRP A 83 9.14 -0.77 5.38
CA TRP A 83 8.96 0.48 6.11
C TRP A 83 9.83 1.64 5.58
N ARG A 84 10.18 1.57 4.29
CA ARG A 84 10.93 2.63 3.61
C ARG A 84 10.02 3.81 3.31
N LYS A 85 10.62 4.98 3.11
CA LYS A 85 9.89 6.23 2.82
C LYS A 85 10.35 6.83 1.51
N TRP A 86 10.19 6.07 0.43
CA TRP A 86 10.40 6.52 -0.93
C TRP A 86 9.29 7.48 -1.35
N SER A 87 9.68 8.63 -1.88
CA SER A 87 8.78 9.61 -2.48
C SER A 87 9.05 9.70 -3.97
N MET A 88 8.02 9.48 -4.80
CA MET A 88 8.14 9.67 -6.24
C MET A 88 8.51 11.13 -6.56
N VAL A 89 9.60 11.34 -7.28
CA VAL A 89 10.03 12.64 -7.80
C VAL A 89 9.64 12.80 -9.26
N LYS A 90 9.92 11.80 -10.10
CA LYS A 90 9.63 11.82 -11.55
C LYS A 90 9.09 10.46 -12.04
N ARG A 91 8.31 10.48 -13.13
CA ARG A 91 7.79 9.28 -13.85
C ARG A 91 8.75 8.78 -14.94
N THR A 92 10.04 9.00 -14.72
CA THR A 92 11.16 8.58 -15.57
C THR A 92 12.25 8.00 -14.68
N ARG A 93 13.30 7.41 -15.24
CA ARG A 93 14.47 6.97 -14.46
C ARG A 93 15.13 8.17 -13.75
N CYS A 94 15.70 7.91 -12.56
CA CYS A 94 16.85 8.66 -12.06
C CYS A 94 18.06 8.23 -12.91
#